data_AF-A0A140NM72-F1
#
_entry.id   AF-A0A140NM72-F1
#
_cell.length_a   1.000
_cell.length_b   1.000
_cell.length_c   1.000
_cell.angle_alpha   90.00
_cell.angle_beta   90.00
_cell.angle_gamma   90.00
#
_symmetry.space_group_name_H-M   'P 1'
#
loop_
_entity.id
_entity.type
_entity.pdbx_description
1 polymer ?
#
loop_
_entity_poly.entity_id
_entity_poly.type
_entity_poly.pdbx_seq_one_letter_code
_entity_poly.pdbx_strand_id
1 'polypeptide(L)'
;MNDIKTKKLIYHLTSLKNIRNILIEGLKPRVDIKKFHDIADKEIIEGRKKHQLDSYVPFHWFSRNPFDGRVQKNFPNEKFVLITIKRELA
;
A
#
# COMPACT_ATOMS: atom_id res chain seq x y z
N MET A 1 -9.37 21.72 -7.31
CA MET A 1 -8.71 20.41 -7.10
C MET A 1 -8.38 19.86 -8.48
N ASN A 2 -7.12 19.54 -8.80
CA ASN A 2 -6.80 18.95 -10.09
C ASN A 2 -7.41 17.54 -10.19
N ASP A 3 -8.03 17.23 -11.33
CA ASP A 3 -8.64 15.93 -11.61
C ASP A 3 -7.64 14.80 -11.33
N ILE A 4 -8.11 13.75 -10.66
CA ILE A 4 -7.29 12.57 -10.38
C ILE A 4 -6.78 11.90 -11.64
N LYS A 5 -7.47 12.07 -12.78
CA LYS A 5 -7.06 11.56 -14.09
C LYS A 5 -5.78 12.22 -14.60
N THR A 6 -5.49 13.48 -14.22
CA THR A 6 -4.30 14.21 -14.68
C THR A 6 -3.08 14.02 -13.78
N LYS A 7 -3.25 13.43 -12.60
CA LYS A 7 -2.12 13.13 -11.70
C LYS A 7 -1.25 12.01 -12.30
N LYS A 8 0.06 12.11 -12.08
CA LYS A 8 1.04 11.17 -12.64
C LYS A 8 1.56 10.12 -11.65
N LEU A 9 1.18 10.22 -10.38
CA LEU A 9 1.68 9.37 -9.31
C LEU A 9 0.60 8.43 -8.77
N ILE A 10 1.06 7.29 -8.28
CA ILE A 10 0.33 6.36 -7.43
C ILE A 10 1.12 6.11 -6.15
N TYR A 11 0.42 5.70 -5.10
CA TYR A 11 0.89 5.79 -3.73
C TYR A 11 0.67 4.46 -3.01
N HIS A 12 1.70 3.92 -2.37
CA HIS A 12 1.61 2.72 -1.54
C HIS A 12 2.02 3.06 -0.10
N LEU A 13 1.08 2.94 0.84
CA LEU A 13 1.36 3.10 2.26
C LEU A 13 1.84 1.77 2.84
N THR A 14 2.95 1.80 3.57
CA THR A 14 3.48 0.62 4.27
C THR A 14 4.10 1.03 5.60
N SER A 15 4.28 0.07 6.51
CA SER A 15 5.08 0.30 7.72
C SER A 15 6.56 0.47 7.37
N LEU A 16 7.25 1.34 8.10
CA LEU A 16 8.71 1.52 8.02
C LEU A 16 9.45 0.18 8.23
N LYS A 17 8.88 -0.75 9.01
CA LYS A 17 9.45 -2.08 9.27
C LYS A 17 9.58 -2.92 7.99
N ASN A 18 8.80 -2.63 6.96
CA ASN A 18 8.85 -3.35 5.68
C ASN A 18 9.91 -2.81 4.72
N ILE A 19 10.46 -1.61 4.95
CA ILE A 19 11.34 -0.94 4.00
C ILE A 19 12.61 -1.73 3.71
N ARG A 20 13.23 -2.35 4.73
CA ARG A 20 14.43 -3.18 4.52
C ARG A 20 14.17 -4.29 3.50
N ASN A 21 13.07 -5.03 3.66
CA ASN A 21 12.74 -6.14 2.76
C ASN A 21 12.32 -5.63 1.38
N ILE A 22 11.58 -4.51 1.30
CA ILE A 22 11.21 -3.89 0.02
C ILE A 22 12.45 -3.45 -0.77
N LEU A 23 13.49 -2.94 -0.11
CA LEU A 23 14.74 -2.55 -0.78
C LEU A 23 15.56 -3.76 -1.27
N ILE A 24 15.47 -4.91 -0.58
CA ILE A 24 16.21 -6.12 -0.94
C ILE A 24 15.48 -6.92 -2.02
N GLU A 25 14.17 -7.05 -1.89
CA GLU A 25 13.37 -7.96 -2.71
C GLU A 25 12.49 -7.24 -3.74
N GLY A 26 12.38 -5.92 -3.67
CA GLY A 26 11.41 -5.15 -4.42
C GLY A 26 10.04 -5.09 -3.74
N LEU A 27 9.16 -4.26 -4.31
CA LEU A 27 7.77 -4.15 -3.88
C LEU A 27 6.94 -5.25 -4.55
N LYS A 28 6.48 -6.24 -3.77
CA LYS A 28 5.83 -7.46 -4.28
C LYS A 28 4.35 -7.55 -3.90
N PRO A 29 3.54 -8.28 -4.68
CA PRO A 29 2.21 -8.69 -4.28
C PRO A 29 2.20 -9.47 -2.97
N ARG A 30 1.07 -9.45 -2.27
CA ARG A 30 0.93 -10.11 -0.96
C ARG A 30 1.15 -11.63 -1.05
N VAL A 31 0.68 -12.25 -2.13
CA VAL A 31 0.81 -13.70 -2.36
C VAL A 31 2.25 -14.16 -2.45
N ASP A 32 3.18 -13.27 -2.80
CA ASP A 32 4.60 -13.58 -2.98
C ASP A 32 5.45 -13.28 -1.73
N ILE A 33 4.85 -12.77 -0.65
CA ILE A 33 5.55 -12.35 0.56
C ILE A 33 5.14 -13.23 1.74
N LYS A 34 6.11 -13.94 2.32
CA LYS A 34 5.87 -14.83 3.48
C LYS A 34 5.92 -14.13 4.84
N LYS A 35 6.74 -13.09 4.99
CA LYS A 35 6.95 -12.38 6.27
C LYS A 35 7.01 -10.88 6.04
N PHE A 36 5.96 -10.18 6.44
CA PHE A 36 5.89 -8.72 6.43
C PHE A 36 4.98 -8.22 7.55
N HIS A 37 5.16 -6.95 7.92
CA HIS A 37 4.27 -6.29 8.86
C HIS A 37 3.03 -5.81 8.12
N ASP A 38 1.95 -6.54 8.31
CA ASP A 38 0.67 -6.23 7.68
C ASP A 38 -0.13 -5.21 8.49
N ILE A 39 -0.62 -4.20 7.78
CA ILE A 39 -1.31 -3.03 8.34
C ILE A 39 -2.75 -2.91 7.84
N ALA A 40 -3.17 -3.79 6.92
CA ALA A 40 -4.50 -3.78 6.35
C ALA A 40 -5.49 -4.52 7.25
N ASP A 41 -6.71 -4.00 7.36
CA ASP A 41 -7.79 -4.67 8.07
C ASP A 41 -8.19 -5.98 7.37
N LYS A 42 -8.63 -6.96 8.16
CA LYS A 42 -8.97 -8.31 7.68
C LYS A 42 -9.98 -8.32 6.52
N GLU A 43 -11.01 -7.48 6.60
CA GLU A 43 -12.04 -7.36 5.55
C GLU A 43 -11.46 -6.91 4.21
N ILE A 44 -10.46 -6.01 4.22
CA ILE A 44 -9.78 -5.55 3.00
C ILE A 44 -9.01 -6.72 2.36
N ILE A 45 -8.33 -7.50 3.19
CA ILE A 45 -7.53 -8.65 2.74
C ILE A 45 -8.43 -9.71 2.11
N GLU A 46 -9.52 -10.06 2.79
CA GLU A 46 -10.50 -11.03 2.32
C GLU A 46 -11.21 -10.55 1.05
N GLY A 47 -11.60 -9.27 0.99
CA GLY A 47 -12.17 -8.65 -0.20
C GLY A 47 -11.24 -8.73 -1.41
N ARG A 48 -9.96 -8.39 -1.23
CA ARG A 48 -8.97 -8.50 -2.32
C ARG A 48 -8.81 -9.93 -2.80
N LYS A 49 -8.69 -10.90 -1.89
CA LYS A 49 -8.56 -12.32 -2.24
C LYS A 49 -9.79 -12.83 -2.99
N LYS A 50 -11.00 -12.47 -2.55
CA LYS A 50 -12.26 -12.82 -3.23
C LYS A 50 -12.28 -12.37 -4.70
N HIS A 51 -11.66 -11.22 -4.98
CA HIS A 51 -11.57 -10.65 -6.32
C HIS A 51 -10.23 -10.93 -7.03
N GLN A 52 -9.39 -11.83 -6.49
CA GLN A 52 -8.09 -12.19 -7.09
C GLN A 52 -7.16 -10.98 -7.28
N LEU A 53 -7.27 -9.99 -6.40
CA LEU A 53 -6.47 -8.76 -6.40
C LEU A 53 -5.23 -8.86 -5.50
N ASP A 54 -5.05 -9.98 -4.80
CA ASP A 54 -3.92 -10.25 -3.92
C ASP A 54 -2.62 -10.61 -4.67
N SER A 55 -2.74 -10.94 -5.95
CA SER A 55 -1.64 -11.07 -6.93
C SER A 55 -1.10 -9.73 -7.47
N TYR A 56 -1.66 -8.60 -7.03
CA TYR A 56 -1.20 -7.26 -7.39
C TYR A 56 -0.74 -6.46 -6.17
N VAL A 57 0.24 -5.58 -6.37
CA VAL A 57 0.62 -4.58 -5.36
C VAL A 57 -0.50 -3.53 -5.25
N PRO A 58 -1.03 -3.25 -4.05
CA PRO A 58 -2.09 -2.26 -3.88
C PRO A 58 -1.53 -0.83 -3.98
N PHE A 59 -2.17 0.01 -4.77
CA PHE A 59 -1.86 1.44 -4.85
C PHE A 59 -3.11 2.31 -4.71
N HIS A 60 -2.90 3.53 -4.22
CA HIS A 60 -3.87 4.59 -4.16
C HIS A 60 -3.56 5.65 -5.21
N TRP A 61 -4.59 6.29 -5.75
CA TRP A 61 -4.44 7.39 -6.70
C TRP A 61 -4.03 8.72 -6.04
N PHE A 62 -4.09 8.80 -4.71
CA PHE A 62 -3.72 9.96 -3.89
C PHE A 62 -3.31 9.53 -2.49
N SER A 63 -2.37 10.28 -1.90
CA SER A 63 -1.96 10.15 -0.49
C SER A 63 -2.98 10.74 0.48
N ARG A 64 -2.90 10.35 1.77
CA ARG A 64 -3.76 10.85 2.86
C ARG A 64 -5.24 10.55 2.62
N ASN A 65 -5.51 9.40 2.02
CA ASN A 65 -6.88 8.92 1.82
C ASN A 65 -7.46 8.36 3.14
N PRO A 66 -8.77 8.03 3.19
CA PRO A 66 -9.40 7.50 4.39
C PRO A 66 -8.75 6.22 4.95
N PHE A 67 -8.21 5.35 4.10
CA PHE A 67 -7.47 4.17 4.55
C PHE A 67 -6.17 4.57 5.27
N ASP A 68 -5.38 5.48 4.69
CA ASP A 68 -4.15 5.96 5.32
C ASP A 68 -4.44 6.53 6.72
N GLY A 69 -5.50 7.34 6.85
CA GLY A 69 -5.92 7.90 8.12
C GLY A 69 -6.42 6.86 9.13
N ARG A 70 -7.13 5.82 8.67
CA ARG A 70 -7.59 4.71 9.54
C ARG A 70 -6.40 3.91 10.07
N VAL A 71 -5.46 3.54 9.20
CA VAL A 71 -4.25 2.80 9.59
C VAL A 71 -3.44 3.60 10.62
N GLN A 72 -3.20 4.90 10.38
CA GLN A 72 -2.46 5.74 11.32
C GLN A 72 -3.16 5.89 12.69
N LYS A 73 -4.50 5.90 12.72
CA LYS A 73 -5.28 5.90 13.97
C LYS A 73 -5.22 4.56 14.69
N ASN A 74 -5.26 3.45 13.96
CA ASN A 74 -5.22 2.10 14.52
C ASN A 74 -3.84 1.75 15.11
N PHE A 75 -2.77 2.36 14.56
CA PHE A 75 -1.39 2.10 14.95
C PHE A 75 -0.64 3.41 15.29
N PRO A 76 -1.01 4.10 16.38
CA PRO A 76 -0.51 5.45 16.68
C PRO A 76 1.00 5.52 16.96
N ASN A 77 1.61 4.40 17.34
CA ASN A 77 3.05 4.30 17.63
C ASN A 77 3.87 3.74 16.45
N GLU A 78 3.22 3.41 15.34
CA GLU A 78 3.89 2.86 14.16
C GLU A 78 4.33 3.98 13.22
N LYS A 79 5.53 3.85 12.63
CA LYS A 79 6.01 4.78 11.61
C LYS A 79 5.64 4.23 10.24
N PHE A 80 5.01 5.08 9.43
CA PHE A 80 4.59 4.73 8.07
C PHE A 80 5.42 5.45 7.02
N VAL A 81 5.58 4.80 5.87
CA VAL A 81 6.24 5.35 4.68
C VAL A 81 5.27 5.29 3.51
N LEU A 82 5.29 6.35 2.70
CA LEU A 82 4.53 6.45 1.47
C LEU A 82 5.51 6.28 0.30
N ILE A 83 5.44 5.12 -0.36
CA ILE A 83 6.18 4.85 -1.58
C ILE A 83 5.37 5.43 -2.74
N THR A 84 6.04 6.17 -3.63
CA THR A 84 5.40 6.75 -4.82
C THR A 84 6.03 6.23 -6.09
N ILE A 85 5.19 5.92 -7.06
CA ILE A 85 5.61 5.44 -8.38
C ILE A 85 4.88 6.27 -9.42
N LYS A 86 5.54 6.55 -10.54
CA LYS A 86 4.88 7.14 -11.70
C LYS A 86 3.92 6.11 -12.31
N ARG A 87 2.72 6.55 -12.69
CA ARG A 87 1.70 5.71 -13.35
C ARG A 87 2.20 5.02 -14.61
N GLU A 88 3.18 5.61 -15.30
CA GLU A 88 3.77 5.03 -16.51
C GLU A 88 4.61 3.76 -16.24
N LEU A 89 4.96 3.48 -14.98
CA LEU A 89 5.80 2.34 -14.59
C LEU A 89 5.01 1.20 -13.92
N ALA A 90 3.70 1.35 -13.73
CA ALA A 90 2.87 0.49 -12.91
C ALA A 90 1.69 -0.10 -13.68
#